data_AF-A0A3N5KUE4-F1
#
_entry.id   AF-A0A3N5KUE4-F1
#
_cell.length_a   1.000
_cell.length_b   1.000
_cell.length_c   1.000
_cell.angle_alpha   90.00
_cell.angle_beta   90.00
_cell.angle_gamma   90.00
#
_symmetry.space_group_name_H-M   'P 1'
#
loop_
_entity.id
_entity.type
_entity.pdbx_description
1 polymer ?
#
loop_
_entity_poly.entity_id
_entity_poly.type
_entity_poly.pdbx_seq_one_letter_code
_entity_poly.pdbx_strand_id
1 'polypeptide(L)'
;MSSSRPSRVCSTVSSDTVNRIEIEIELHRGRADALEWVSSLSEAEQREPRTRSEHDPDSWWTPADHFVHTTLIERSFNEMVRRHLRGEQGMDPAMVDPSGKALRPLEDLMAYVHAYTEGWKKEQEDKPLDELVRIGCAVRADTLALLAELTDEQLASKIPGAPWSDGTVGGVLSVHAAHARMHRHWSEEGTPAS
;
A
#
# COMPACT_ATOMS: atom_id res chain seq x y z
N MET A 1 18.99 -57.05 3.94
CA MET A 1 19.22 -55.78 3.22
C MET A 1 18.22 -54.78 3.74
N SER A 2 18.66 -53.94 4.69
CA SER A 2 17.84 -52.93 5.35
C SER A 2 18.07 -51.60 4.64
N SER A 3 17.02 -50.99 4.08
CA SER A 3 17.10 -49.67 3.46
C SER A 3 16.20 -48.73 4.24
N SER A 4 16.79 -48.03 5.22
CA SER A 4 16.15 -46.91 5.89
C SER A 4 16.24 -45.69 5.00
N ARG A 5 15.09 -45.17 4.55
CA ARG A 5 15.02 -43.81 3.97
C ARG A 5 15.19 -42.80 5.11
N PRO A 6 15.97 -41.73 4.93
CA PRO A 6 15.99 -40.65 5.90
C PRO A 6 14.67 -39.88 5.81
N SER A 7 13.94 -39.83 6.93
CA SER A 7 12.82 -38.91 7.12
C SER A 7 13.35 -37.49 6.99
N ARG A 8 12.91 -36.77 5.95
CA ARG A 8 13.04 -35.30 5.92
C ARG A 8 12.15 -34.77 7.02
N VAL A 9 12.77 -34.43 8.15
CA VAL A 9 12.17 -33.52 9.11
C VAL A 9 12.15 -32.17 8.42
N CYS A 10 11.02 -31.85 7.78
CA CYS A 10 10.71 -30.49 7.43
C CYS A 10 10.50 -29.77 8.76
N SER A 11 11.53 -29.07 9.24
CA SER A 11 11.41 -28.21 10.41
C SER A 11 10.23 -27.28 10.17
N THR A 12 9.23 -27.40 11.03
CA THR A 12 8.20 -26.38 11.21
C THR A 12 8.89 -25.12 11.72
N VAL A 13 9.17 -24.20 10.80
CA VAL A 13 9.40 -22.81 11.18
C VAL A 13 8.03 -22.25 11.54
N SER A 14 7.70 -22.26 12.83
CA SER A 14 6.73 -21.32 13.36
C SER A 14 7.38 -19.94 13.31
N SER A 15 6.81 -19.03 12.54
CA SER A 15 7.09 -17.61 12.70
C SER A 15 5.84 -16.84 12.33
N ASP A 16 5.29 -16.08 13.28
CA ASP A 16 4.19 -15.14 13.10
C ASP A 16 4.58 -13.91 12.23
N THR A 17 5.55 -14.07 11.33
CA THR A 17 5.97 -13.07 10.34
C THR A 17 5.53 -13.51 8.96
N VAL A 18 4.80 -12.63 8.27
CA VAL A 18 4.37 -12.84 6.88
C VAL A 18 5.58 -13.22 6.04
N ASN A 19 5.56 -14.42 5.45
CA ASN A 19 6.67 -14.87 4.61
C ASN A 19 6.53 -14.31 3.19
N ARG A 20 7.63 -14.29 2.42
CA ARG A 20 7.66 -13.71 1.06
C ARG A 20 6.54 -14.19 0.15
N ILE A 21 6.22 -15.48 0.20
CA ILE A 21 5.18 -16.08 -0.63
C ILE A 21 3.81 -15.48 -0.28
N GLU A 22 3.51 -15.29 1.00
CA GLU A 22 2.28 -14.67 1.46
C GLU A 22 2.19 -13.20 1.04
N ILE A 23 3.29 -12.45 1.13
CA ILE A 23 3.35 -11.06 0.65
C ILE A 23 3.02 -11.00 -0.84
N GLU A 24 3.70 -11.83 -1.65
CA GLU A 24 3.51 -11.85 -3.10
C GLU A 24 2.08 -12.25 -3.49
N ILE A 25 1.52 -13.28 -2.83
CA ILE A 25 0.13 -13.69 -3.01
C ILE A 25 -0.84 -12.53 -2.72
N GLU A 26 -0.68 -11.87 -1.58
CA GLU A 26 -1.57 -10.77 -1.20
C GLU A 26 -1.44 -9.57 -2.14
N LEU A 27 -0.21 -9.22 -2.56
CA LEU A 27 0.00 -8.20 -3.60
C LEU A 27 -0.80 -8.55 -4.85
N HIS A 28 -0.63 -9.76 -5.39
CA HIS A 28 -1.33 -10.16 -6.63
C HIS A 28 -2.85 -10.16 -6.48
N ARG A 29 -3.38 -10.73 -5.39
CA ARG A 29 -4.82 -10.73 -5.11
C ARG A 29 -5.37 -9.32 -4.99
N GLY A 30 -4.75 -8.47 -4.17
CA GLY A 30 -5.20 -7.10 -3.99
C GLY A 30 -5.21 -6.28 -5.29
N ARG A 31 -4.26 -6.54 -6.21
CA ARG A 31 -4.26 -5.89 -7.52
C ARG A 31 -5.32 -6.44 -8.45
N ALA A 32 -5.53 -7.75 -8.48
CA ALA A 32 -6.61 -8.36 -9.26
C ALA A 32 -7.96 -7.80 -8.79
N ASP A 33 -8.24 -7.83 -7.48
CA ASP A 33 -9.47 -7.30 -6.88
C ASP A 33 -9.69 -5.81 -7.23
N ALA A 34 -8.64 -4.98 -7.15
CA ALA A 34 -8.75 -3.55 -7.48
C ALA A 34 -9.02 -3.30 -8.97
N LEU A 35 -8.40 -4.08 -9.86
CA LEU A 35 -8.60 -3.98 -11.30
C LEU A 35 -10.00 -4.48 -11.70
N GLU A 36 -10.44 -5.61 -11.15
CA GLU A 36 -11.79 -6.14 -11.36
C GLU A 36 -12.85 -5.13 -10.90
N TRP A 37 -12.66 -4.51 -9.74
CA TRP A 37 -13.56 -3.48 -9.25
C TRP A 37 -13.64 -2.28 -10.21
N VAL A 38 -12.54 -1.58 -10.47
CA VAL A 38 -12.59 -0.34 -11.25
C VAL A 38 -13.00 -0.57 -12.71
N SER A 39 -12.67 -1.75 -13.29
CA SER A 39 -13.07 -2.10 -14.65
C SER A 39 -14.52 -2.58 -14.78
N SER A 40 -15.15 -2.98 -13.67
CA SER A 40 -16.59 -3.32 -13.66
C SER A 40 -17.50 -2.10 -13.76
N LEU A 41 -16.99 -0.91 -13.43
CA LEU A 41 -17.70 0.35 -13.49
C LEU A 41 -17.69 0.93 -14.91
N SER A 42 -18.78 1.53 -15.34
CA SER A 42 -18.81 2.37 -16.55
C SER A 42 -17.93 3.62 -16.39
N GLU A 43 -17.53 4.25 -17.48
CA GLU A 43 -16.72 5.48 -17.44
C GLU A 43 -17.39 6.61 -16.63
N ALA A 44 -18.73 6.67 -16.65
CA ALA A 44 -19.49 7.63 -15.85
C ALA A 44 -19.42 7.29 -14.35
N GLU A 45 -19.60 6.01 -13.98
CA GLU A 45 -19.51 5.57 -12.59
C GLU A 45 -18.09 5.74 -12.03
N GLN A 46 -17.06 5.51 -12.84
CA GLN A 46 -15.65 5.74 -12.47
C GLN A 46 -15.36 7.19 -12.09
N ARG A 47 -16.15 8.14 -12.60
CA ARG A 47 -16.00 9.59 -12.40
C ARG A 47 -17.07 10.18 -11.49
N GLU A 48 -17.97 9.35 -10.96
CA GLU A 48 -19.02 9.81 -10.06
C GLU A 48 -18.39 10.20 -8.72
N PRO A 49 -18.67 11.40 -8.16
CA PRO A 49 -18.26 11.76 -6.82
C PRO A 49 -18.75 10.75 -5.78
N ARG A 50 -17.89 10.31 -4.85
CA ARG A 50 -18.24 9.33 -3.80
C ARG A 50 -17.99 9.85 -2.40
N THR A 51 -16.76 10.23 -2.10
CA THR A 51 -16.38 10.73 -0.77
C THR A 51 -15.88 12.16 -0.83
N ARG A 52 -16.11 12.91 0.25
CA ARG A 52 -15.48 14.22 0.42
C ARG A 52 -14.00 14.03 0.72
N SER A 53 -13.19 14.97 0.25
CA SER A 53 -11.79 15.02 0.63
C SER A 53 -11.65 15.48 2.08
N GLU A 54 -10.73 14.85 2.80
CA GLU A 54 -10.37 15.19 4.19
C GLU A 54 -9.36 16.37 4.27
N HIS A 55 -8.94 16.93 3.13
CA HIS A 55 -8.01 18.07 3.07
C HIS A 55 -8.66 19.33 2.50
N ASP A 56 -9.23 19.19 1.30
CA ASP A 56 -9.93 20.22 0.54
C ASP A 56 -11.45 19.96 0.61
N PRO A 57 -12.24 20.78 1.33
CA PRO A 57 -13.66 20.53 1.55
C PRO A 57 -14.51 20.65 0.27
N ASP A 58 -14.01 21.35 -0.74
CA ASP A 58 -14.70 21.53 -2.03
C ASP A 58 -14.40 20.37 -3.00
N SER A 59 -13.41 19.55 -2.68
CA SER A 59 -12.98 18.41 -3.49
C SER A 59 -13.78 17.13 -3.16
N TRP A 60 -14.11 16.40 -4.22
CA TRP A 60 -14.70 15.06 -4.15
C TRP A 60 -13.75 14.03 -4.76
N TRP A 61 -13.79 12.82 -4.21
CA TRP A 61 -13.06 11.67 -4.70
C TRP A 61 -14.01 10.72 -5.42
N THR A 62 -13.58 10.28 -6.59
CA THR A 62 -14.27 9.32 -7.45
C THR A 62 -13.69 7.91 -7.27
N PRO A 63 -14.34 6.85 -7.80
CA PRO A 63 -13.73 5.51 -7.80
C PRO A 63 -12.35 5.48 -8.49
N ALA A 64 -12.16 6.24 -9.57
CA ALA A 64 -10.88 6.36 -10.26
C ALA A 64 -9.80 7.00 -9.36
N ASP A 65 -10.16 8.04 -8.60
CA ASP A 65 -9.27 8.70 -7.64
C ASP A 65 -8.86 7.75 -6.53
N HIS A 66 -9.81 7.04 -5.94
CA HIS A 66 -9.55 6.02 -4.92
C HIS A 66 -8.64 4.92 -5.45
N PHE A 67 -8.86 4.46 -6.68
CA PHE A 67 -8.00 3.46 -7.31
C PHE A 67 -6.56 3.97 -7.48
N VAL A 68 -6.34 5.13 -8.11
CA VAL A 68 -4.97 5.62 -8.36
C VAL A 68 -4.28 6.09 -7.08
N HIS A 69 -5.02 6.53 -6.07
CA HIS A 69 -4.49 6.87 -4.75
C HIS A 69 -3.73 5.70 -4.12
N THR A 70 -4.22 4.46 -4.27
CA THR A 70 -3.54 3.29 -3.69
C THR A 70 -2.10 3.16 -4.19
N THR A 71 -1.82 3.62 -5.40
CA THR A 71 -0.49 3.57 -6.03
C THR A 71 0.49 4.58 -5.41
N LEU A 72 0.01 5.71 -4.88
CA LEU A 72 0.84 6.67 -4.16
C LEU A 72 1.40 6.02 -2.89
N ILE A 73 0.51 5.44 -2.07
CA ILE A 73 0.90 4.83 -0.81
C ILE A 73 1.85 3.65 -1.06
N GLU A 74 1.61 2.87 -2.12
CA GLU A 74 2.51 1.80 -2.54
C GLU A 74 3.92 2.32 -2.91
N ARG A 75 4.01 3.38 -3.72
CA ARG A 75 5.30 4.00 -4.03
C ARG A 75 6.00 4.55 -2.77
N SER A 76 5.23 5.16 -1.87
CA SER A 76 5.76 5.77 -0.64
C SER A 76 6.33 4.70 0.29
N PHE A 77 5.68 3.53 0.37
CA PHE A 77 6.19 2.41 1.16
C PHE A 77 7.44 1.79 0.53
N ASN A 78 7.49 1.62 -0.80
CA ASN A 78 8.71 1.17 -1.46
C ASN A 78 9.90 2.08 -1.13
N GLU A 79 9.71 3.40 -1.21
CA GLU A 79 10.78 4.37 -0.92
C GLU A 79 11.17 4.35 0.56
N MET A 80 10.20 4.26 1.47
CA MET A 80 10.46 4.11 2.89
C MET A 80 11.31 2.86 3.20
N VAL A 81 10.97 1.72 2.60
CA VAL A 81 11.73 0.48 2.74
C VAL A 81 13.16 0.67 2.23
N ARG A 82 13.34 1.30 1.06
CA ARG A 82 14.68 1.56 0.51
C ARG A 82 15.53 2.45 1.40
N ARG A 83 14.98 3.53 1.95
CA ARG A 83 15.68 4.39 2.91
C ARG A 83 16.17 3.60 4.12
N HIS A 84 15.27 2.83 4.73
CA HIS A 84 15.59 1.97 5.87
C HIS A 84 16.76 1.02 5.58
N LEU A 85 16.75 0.38 4.40
CA LEU A 85 17.80 -0.57 4.00
C LEU A 85 19.13 0.11 3.68
N ARG A 86 19.14 1.39 3.33
CA ARG A 86 20.36 2.21 3.21
C ARG A 86 20.89 2.69 4.58
N GLY A 87 20.20 2.37 5.68
CA GLY A 87 20.51 2.88 7.02
C GLY A 87 20.06 4.32 7.24
N GLU A 88 19.22 4.85 6.37
CA GLU A 88 18.59 6.16 6.52
C GLU A 88 17.29 6.04 7.33
N GLN A 89 16.74 7.18 7.76
CA GLN A 89 15.40 7.21 8.36
C GLN A 89 14.36 6.77 7.31
N GLY A 90 13.71 5.62 7.55
CA GLY A 90 12.69 5.09 6.65
C GLY A 90 11.48 6.02 6.55
N MET A 91 10.86 6.27 7.70
CA MET A 91 9.72 7.17 7.84
C MET A 91 10.06 8.59 7.39
N ASP A 92 9.08 9.28 6.80
CA ASP A 92 9.26 10.66 6.36
C ASP A 92 9.74 11.56 7.53
N PRO A 93 10.83 12.34 7.36
CA PRO A 93 11.29 13.32 8.35
C PRO A 93 10.26 14.40 8.70
N ALA A 94 9.21 14.58 7.90
CA ALA A 94 8.07 15.40 8.24
C ALA A 94 7.12 14.74 9.26
N MET A 95 7.20 13.42 9.45
CA MET A 95 6.30 12.66 10.32
C MET A 95 6.95 12.25 11.65
N VAL A 96 8.20 11.80 11.61
CA VAL A 96 8.91 11.30 12.80
C VAL A 96 10.32 11.88 12.93
N ASP A 97 10.81 11.93 14.16
CA ASP A 97 12.20 12.26 14.48
C ASP A 97 13.14 11.07 14.20
N PRO A 98 14.48 11.24 14.31
CA PRO A 98 15.44 10.15 14.06
C PRO A 98 15.28 8.92 14.98
N SER A 99 14.57 9.03 16.10
CA SER A 99 14.25 7.89 16.98
C SER A 99 13.00 7.12 16.54
N GLY A 100 12.28 7.62 15.54
CA GLY A 100 10.98 7.10 15.08
C GLY A 100 9.80 7.64 15.89
N LYS A 101 10.00 8.64 16.76
CA LYS A 101 8.91 9.24 17.53
C LYS A 101 8.17 10.25 16.65
N ALA A 102 6.85 10.18 16.66
CA ALA A 102 5.98 11.13 15.98
C ALA A 102 6.32 12.58 16.38
N LEU A 103 6.48 13.47 15.38
CA LEU A 103 6.82 14.88 15.58
C LEU A 103 5.64 15.73 16.07
N ARG A 104 4.41 15.24 15.83
CA ARG A 104 3.16 15.93 16.11
C ARG A 104 2.07 14.91 16.43
N PRO A 105 0.93 15.32 17.02
CA PRO A 105 -0.22 14.45 17.23
C PRO A 105 -0.69 13.76 15.95
N LEU A 106 -1.37 12.63 16.09
CA LEU A 106 -1.85 11.83 14.95
C LEU A 106 -2.74 12.64 13.99
N GLU A 107 -3.61 13.51 14.53
CA GLU A 107 -4.49 14.37 13.73
C GLU A 107 -3.68 15.25 12.75
N ASP A 108 -2.63 15.93 13.22
CA ASP A 108 -1.79 16.77 12.39
C ASP A 108 -0.99 15.96 11.35
N LEU A 109 -0.59 14.71 11.70
CA LEU A 109 0.03 13.79 10.75
C LEU A 109 -0.94 13.39 9.65
N MET A 110 -2.18 13.07 10.01
CA MET A 110 -3.22 12.71 9.04
C MET A 110 -3.58 13.89 8.15
N ALA A 111 -3.66 15.12 8.67
CA ALA A 111 -3.84 16.31 7.86
C ALA A 111 -2.73 16.48 6.80
N TYR A 112 -1.47 16.20 7.16
CA TYR A 112 -0.36 16.17 6.21
C TYR A 112 -0.53 15.08 5.15
N VAL A 113 -0.92 13.85 5.55
CA VAL A 113 -1.17 12.74 4.63
C VAL A 113 -2.33 13.05 3.68
N HIS A 114 -3.43 13.63 4.19
CA HIS A 114 -4.58 14.04 3.37
C HIS A 114 -4.17 15.11 2.35
N ALA A 115 -3.35 16.09 2.74
CA ALA A 115 -2.82 17.08 1.80
C ALA A 115 -1.95 16.46 0.70
N TYR A 116 -1.05 15.54 1.07
CA TYR A 116 -0.18 14.85 0.14
C TYR A 116 -0.95 14.01 -0.88
N THR A 117 -1.99 13.31 -0.40
CA THR A 117 -2.79 12.39 -1.21
C THR A 117 -3.79 13.12 -2.09
N GLU A 118 -4.32 14.27 -1.64
CA GLU A 118 -5.09 15.20 -2.47
C GLU A 118 -4.24 15.79 -3.60
N GLY A 119 -2.98 16.12 -3.33
CA GLY A 119 -2.03 16.55 -4.36
C GLY A 119 -1.85 15.50 -5.45
N TRP A 120 -1.64 14.23 -5.05
CA TRP A 120 -1.53 13.13 -6.00
C TRP A 120 -2.80 12.90 -6.81
N LYS A 121 -3.98 12.95 -6.17
CA LYS A 121 -5.25 12.91 -6.87
C LYS A 121 -5.30 13.98 -7.97
N LYS A 122 -5.04 15.25 -7.63
CA LYS A 122 -5.04 16.38 -8.58
C LYS A 122 -4.06 16.18 -9.74
N GLU A 123 -2.90 15.56 -9.51
CA GLU A 123 -1.95 15.23 -10.59
C GLU A 123 -2.46 14.14 -11.56
N GLN A 124 -3.34 13.26 -11.08
CA GLN A 124 -3.85 12.14 -11.86
C GLN A 124 -5.30 12.34 -12.34
N GLU A 125 -5.95 13.43 -11.93
CA GLU A 125 -7.35 13.71 -12.24
C GLU A 125 -7.57 13.75 -13.75
N ASP A 126 -8.78 13.37 -14.16
CA ASP A 126 -9.25 13.28 -15.55
C ASP A 126 -8.56 12.27 -16.48
N LYS A 127 -7.44 11.67 -16.08
CA LYS A 127 -6.76 10.64 -16.88
C LYS A 127 -7.69 9.45 -17.18
N PRO A 128 -7.61 8.87 -18.38
CA PRO A 128 -8.38 7.68 -18.70
C PRO A 128 -7.91 6.47 -17.88
N LEU A 129 -8.82 5.50 -17.67
CA LEU A 129 -8.54 4.35 -16.80
C LEU A 129 -7.30 3.57 -17.24
N ASP A 130 -7.05 3.43 -18.55
CA ASP A 130 -5.85 2.73 -19.05
C ASP A 130 -4.55 3.41 -18.58
N GLU A 131 -4.55 4.74 -18.45
CA GLU A 131 -3.41 5.48 -17.92
C GLU A 131 -3.23 5.27 -16.43
N LEU A 132 -4.32 5.32 -15.66
CA LEU A 132 -4.29 5.03 -14.22
C LEU A 132 -3.82 3.59 -13.96
N VAL A 133 -4.25 2.65 -14.80
CA VAL A 133 -3.79 1.25 -14.77
C VAL A 133 -2.30 1.17 -15.07
N ARG A 134 -1.79 1.88 -16.09
CA ARG A 134 -0.35 1.94 -16.42
C ARG A 134 0.48 2.47 -15.25
N ILE A 135 0.02 3.53 -14.58
CA ILE A 135 0.66 4.08 -13.38
C ILE A 135 0.75 3.01 -12.29
N GLY A 136 -0.37 2.38 -11.96
CA GLY A 136 -0.39 1.32 -10.95
C GLY A 136 0.45 0.09 -11.31
N CYS A 137 0.52 -0.26 -12.61
CA CYS A 137 1.37 -1.36 -13.07
C CYS A 137 2.86 -1.04 -12.89
N ALA A 138 3.29 0.20 -13.17
CA ALA A 138 4.67 0.61 -12.97
C ALA A 138 5.07 0.56 -11.49
N VAL A 139 4.20 1.06 -10.60
CA VAL A 139 4.43 0.99 -9.15
C VAL A 139 4.47 -0.47 -8.66
N ARG A 140 3.54 -1.31 -9.13
CA ARG A 140 3.54 -2.73 -8.73
C ARG A 140 4.78 -3.47 -9.21
N ALA A 141 5.24 -3.20 -10.42
CA ALA A 141 6.48 -3.79 -10.93
C ALA A 141 7.67 -3.38 -10.04
N ASP A 142 7.71 -2.12 -9.59
CA ASP A 142 8.72 -1.64 -8.64
C ASP A 142 8.65 -2.36 -7.28
N THR A 143 7.43 -2.58 -6.75
CA THR A 143 7.23 -3.33 -5.50
C THR A 143 7.65 -4.79 -5.61
N LEU A 144 7.33 -5.46 -6.72
CA LEU A 144 7.71 -6.86 -6.93
C LEU A 144 9.22 -7.00 -7.15
N ALA A 145 9.84 -6.06 -7.87
CA ALA A 145 11.30 -6.02 -8.00
C ALA A 145 11.97 -5.82 -6.63
N LEU A 146 11.49 -4.87 -5.82
CA LEU A 146 11.96 -4.67 -4.46
C LEU A 146 11.78 -5.96 -3.64
N LEU A 147 10.59 -6.56 -3.63
CA LEU A 147 10.35 -7.80 -2.91
C LEU A 147 11.33 -8.90 -3.34
N ALA A 148 11.63 -9.06 -4.64
CA ALA A 148 12.56 -10.08 -5.12
C ALA A 148 14.02 -9.88 -4.64
N GLU A 149 14.42 -8.63 -4.36
CA GLU A 149 15.77 -8.28 -3.92
C GLU A 149 16.01 -8.48 -2.41
N LEU A 150 14.95 -8.43 -1.60
CA LEU A 150 15.06 -8.47 -0.14
C LEU A 150 15.46 -9.87 0.36
N THR A 151 16.30 -9.96 1.37
CA THR A 151 16.49 -11.20 2.16
C THR A 151 15.36 -11.38 3.17
N ASP A 152 15.22 -12.59 3.72
CA ASP A 152 14.22 -12.86 4.77
C ASP A 152 14.53 -12.08 6.06
N GLU A 153 15.80 -11.86 6.38
CA GLU A 153 16.23 -11.00 7.49
C GLU A 153 15.83 -9.54 7.27
N GLN A 154 15.94 -9.04 6.02
CA GLN A 154 15.50 -7.70 5.67
C GLN A 154 13.99 -7.57 5.77
N LEU A 155 13.23 -8.56 5.30
CA LEU A 155 11.77 -8.62 5.45
C LEU A 155 11.34 -8.59 6.93
N ALA A 156 12.08 -9.28 7.80
CA ALA A 156 11.82 -9.32 9.24
C ALA A 156 12.28 -8.05 9.99
N SER A 157 13.05 -7.16 9.36
CA SER A 157 13.57 -5.96 10.02
C SER A 157 12.47 -4.93 10.27
N LYS A 158 12.51 -4.27 11.45
CA LYS A 158 11.55 -3.23 11.84
C LYS A 158 12.01 -1.88 11.32
N ILE A 159 11.07 -1.11 10.75
CA ILE A 159 11.29 0.27 10.36
C ILE A 159 10.95 1.17 11.56
N PRO A 160 11.92 1.91 12.14
CA PRO A 160 11.64 2.76 13.30
C PRO A 160 10.51 3.76 13.05
N GLY A 161 9.52 3.76 13.93
CA GLY A 161 8.37 4.66 13.87
C GLY A 161 7.28 4.28 12.87
N ALA A 162 7.41 3.19 12.11
CA ALA A 162 6.38 2.73 11.19
C ALA A 162 5.14 2.19 11.95
N PRO A 163 3.96 2.83 11.83
CA PRO A 163 2.76 2.41 12.56
C PRO A 163 1.93 1.35 11.81
N TRP A 164 2.33 0.98 10.59
CA TRP A 164 1.52 0.10 9.73
C TRP A 164 1.84 -1.37 9.96
N SER A 165 0.77 -2.19 10.00
CA SER A 165 0.88 -3.62 10.30
C SER A 165 1.64 -3.84 11.60
N ASP A 166 2.63 -4.72 11.61
CA ASP A 166 3.53 -4.95 12.72
C ASP A 166 4.80 -4.06 12.68
N GLY A 167 4.94 -3.16 11.69
CA GLY A 167 6.09 -2.27 11.51
C GLY A 167 7.33 -2.94 10.90
N THR A 168 7.25 -4.20 10.45
CA THR A 168 8.33 -4.81 9.65
C THR A 168 8.28 -4.36 8.19
N VAL A 169 9.40 -4.51 7.47
CA VAL A 169 9.41 -4.37 6.01
C VAL A 169 8.37 -5.29 5.35
N GLY A 170 8.32 -6.57 5.74
CA GLY A 170 7.36 -7.53 5.20
C GLY A 170 5.90 -7.15 5.53
N GLY A 171 5.65 -6.72 6.78
CA GLY A 171 4.35 -6.23 7.22
C GLY A 171 3.88 -5.02 6.41
N VAL A 172 4.76 -4.04 6.19
CA VAL A 172 4.48 -2.86 5.35
C VAL A 172 4.17 -3.24 3.90
N LEU A 173 4.93 -4.16 3.29
CA LEU A 173 4.66 -4.60 1.92
C LEU A 173 3.33 -5.38 1.81
N SER A 174 2.93 -6.09 2.86
CA SER A 174 1.70 -6.90 2.86
C SER A 174 0.39 -6.09 2.91
N VAL A 175 0.41 -4.85 3.41
CA VAL A 175 -0.84 -4.08 3.63
C VAL A 175 -1.46 -3.49 2.36
N HIS A 176 -0.76 -3.52 1.23
CA HIS A 176 -1.27 -2.96 -0.02
C HIS A 176 -2.60 -3.57 -0.47
N ALA A 177 -2.79 -4.88 -0.24
CA ALA A 177 -4.04 -5.56 -0.59
C ALA A 177 -5.23 -5.07 0.26
N ALA A 178 -5.01 -4.91 1.57
CA ALA A 178 -6.03 -4.39 2.48
C ALA A 178 -6.37 -2.93 2.17
N HIS A 179 -5.37 -2.15 1.77
CA HIS A 179 -5.54 -0.73 1.43
C HIS A 179 -6.50 -0.53 0.25
N ALA A 180 -6.34 -1.29 -0.84
CA ALA A 180 -7.24 -1.19 -1.99
C ALA A 180 -8.68 -1.60 -1.66
N ARG A 181 -8.88 -2.65 -0.85
CA ARG A 181 -10.22 -3.08 -0.41
C ARG A 181 -10.93 -2.02 0.43
N MET A 182 -10.19 -1.35 1.32
CA MET A 182 -10.72 -0.26 2.13
C MET A 182 -11.18 0.92 1.26
N HIS A 183 -10.39 1.31 0.26
CA HIS A 183 -10.75 2.40 -0.65
C HIS A 183 -11.93 2.06 -1.55
N ARG A 184 -12.02 0.81 -2.01
CA ARG A 184 -13.23 0.31 -2.68
C ARG A 184 -14.47 0.46 -1.79
N HIS A 185 -14.37 0.01 -0.54
CA HIS A 185 -15.49 0.08 0.40
C HIS A 185 -15.95 1.52 0.64
N TRP A 186 -15.03 2.45 0.89
CA TRP A 186 -15.37 3.88 1.02
C TRP A 186 -16.02 4.47 -0.22
N SER A 187 -15.54 4.06 -1.39
CA SER A 187 -16.11 4.47 -2.67
C SER A 187 -17.51 3.90 -2.91
N GLU A 188 -17.81 2.69 -2.44
CA GLU A 188 -19.12 2.04 -2.60
C GLU A 188 -20.15 2.58 -1.59
N GLU A 189 -19.72 2.93 -0.36
CA GLU A 189 -20.59 3.52 0.66
C GLU A 189 -20.81 5.02 0.47
N GLY A 190 -19.80 5.73 -0.06
CA GLY A 190 -19.88 7.15 -0.35
C GLY A 190 -20.84 7.42 -1.51
N THR A 191 -22.09 7.78 -1.20
CA THR A 191 -23.02 8.30 -2.21
C THR A 191 -23.32 9.76 -1.88
N PRO A 192 -23.15 10.71 -2.82
CA PRO A 192 -23.62 12.07 -2.63
C PRO A 192 -25.12 12.03 -2.32
N ALA A 193 -25.58 12.79 -1.32
CA ALA A 193 -27.01 12.93 -1.10
C ALA A 193 -27.66 13.52 -2.36
N SER A 194 -28.60 12.78 -2.93
CA SER A 194 -29.41 13.16 -4.10
C SER A 194 -30.26 14.40 -3.85
#